data_AF-A0A7X7LQU7-F1
#
_entry.id   AF-A0A7X7LQU7-F1
#
_cell.length_a   1.000
_cell.length_b   1.000
_cell.length_c   1.000
_cell.angle_alpha   90.00
_cell.angle_beta   90.00
_cell.angle_gamma   90.00
#
_symmetry.space_group_name_H-M   'P 1'
#
loop_
_entity.id
_entity.type
_entity.pdbx_description
1 polymer ?
#
loop_
_entity_poly.entity_id
_entity_poly.type
_entity_poly.pdbx_seq_one_letter_code
_entity_poly.pdbx_strand_id
1 'polypeptide(L)' 'MEIKFETALLKLEEIVRSLESEELELEESIKLFEEGIKLSVYCQQELERADGRIQQLLENIQGVLELTEVEINE' A
#
# COMPACT_ATOMS: atom_id res chain seq x y z
N MET A 1 17.81 0.93 2.97
CA MET A 1 17.29 0.38 1.70
C MET A 1 15.80 0.26 1.90
N GLU A 2 15.00 0.99 1.13
CA GLU A 2 13.54 0.95 1.24
C GLU A 2 13.03 -0.42 0.77
N ILE A 3 12.12 -1.04 1.51
CA ILE A 3 11.53 -2.32 1.10
C ILE A 3 10.53 -2.04 -0.02
N LYS A 4 10.27 -3.00 -0.91
CA LYS A 4 9.20 -2.86 -1.91
C LYS A 4 7.86 -3.28 -1.31
N PHE A 5 6.76 -2.67 -1.80
CA PHE A 5 5.40 -3.03 -1.39
C PHE A 5 5.14 -4.54 -1.51
N GLU A 6 5.45 -5.15 -2.65
CA GLU A 6 5.18 -6.58 -2.87
C GLU A 6 5.98 -7.46 -1.91
N THR A 7 7.21 -7.05 -1.58
CA THR A 7 8.03 -7.75 -0.59
C THR A 7 7.46 -7.60 0.81
N ALA A 8 6.98 -6.41 1.17
CA ALA A 8 6.35 -6.15 2.46
C ALA A 8 5.07 -6.98 2.65
N LEU A 9 4.25 -7.02 1.60
CA LEU A 9 3.00 -7.76 1.58
C LEU A 9 3.24 -9.27 1.71
N LEU A 10 4.18 -9.82 0.93
CA LEU A 10 4.56 -11.23 1.03
C LEU A 10 5.03 -11.59 2.44
N LYS A 11 5.86 -10.74 3.05
CA LYS A 11 6.34 -10.96 4.41
C LYS A 11 5.21 -10.89 5.45
N LEU A 12 4.26 -9.97 5.27
CA LEU A 12 3.09 -9.87 6.12
C LEU A 12 2.22 -11.13 6.02
N GLU A 13 2.00 -11.68 4.83
CA GLU A 13 1.29 -12.94 4.62
C GLU A 13 1.99 -14.12 5.30
N GLU A 14 3.32 -14.18 5.22
CA GLU A 14 4.12 -15.20 5.91
C GLU A 14 3.98 -15.11 7.43
N ILE A 15 3.99 -13.89 7.98
CA ILE A 15 3.76 -13.65 9.40
C ILE A 15 2.37 -14.12 9.81
N VAL A 16 1.33 -13.77 9.04
CA VAL A 16 -0.06 -14.22 9.34
C VAL A 16 -0.13 -15.74 9.34
N ARG A 17 0.42 -16.40 8.31
CA ARG A 17 0.49 -17.87 8.26
C ARG A 17 1.22 -18.47 9.46
N SER A 18 2.27 -17.80 9.95
CA SER A 18 3.04 -18.28 11.10
C SER A 18 2.28 -18.10 12.40
N LEU A 19 1.54 -17.00 12.56
CA LEU A 19 0.69 -16.72 13.73
C LEU A 19 -0.52 -17.66 13.82
N GLU A 20 -0.94 -18.27 12.72
CA GLU A 20 -2.00 -19.30 12.68
C GLU A 20 -1.51 -20.70 13.08
N SER A 21 -0.19 -20.88 13.26
CA SER A 21 0.39 -22.17 13.67
C SER A 21 0.15 -22.46 15.15
N GLU A 22 -0.22 -23.71 15.47
CA GLU A 22 -0.45 -24.18 16.84
C GLU A 22 0.84 -24.38 17.65
N GLU A 23 2.00 -24.43 17.00
CA GLU A 23 3.30 -24.72 17.63
C GLU A 23 4.11 -23.47 17.99
N LEU A 24 3.51 -22.28 17.90
CA LEU A 24 4.22 -21.02 18.09
C LEU A 24 4.35 -20.65 19.57
N GLU A 25 5.58 -20.45 20.03
CA GLU A 25 5.86 -19.99 21.40
C GLU A 25 5.36 -18.56 21.63
N LEU A 26 4.91 -18.24 22.85
CA LEU A 26 4.30 -16.95 23.18
C LEU A 26 5.20 -15.75 22.82
N GLU A 27 6.47 -15.81 23.19
CA GLU A 27 7.45 -14.75 22.90
C GLU A 27 7.65 -14.54 21.39
N GLU A 28 7.57 -15.61 20.60
CA GLU A 28 7.69 -15.55 19.15
C GLU A 28 6.42 -14.98 18.51
N SER A 29 5.25 -15.35 19.03
CA SER A 29 3.96 -14.76 18.61
C SER A 29 3.91 -13.24 18.81
N ILE A 30 4.45 -12.74 19.92
CA ILE A 30 4.49 -11.29 20.20
C ILE A 30 5.39 -10.59 19.19
N LYS A 31 6.58 -11.14 18.90
CA LYS A 31 7.52 -10.57 17.92
C LYS A 31 6.92 -10.54 16.52
N LEU A 32 6.32 -11.64 16.08
CA LEU A 32 5.66 -11.73 14.78
C LEU A 32 4.48 -10.77 14.68
N PHE A 33 3.70 -10.61 15.75
CA PHE A 33 2.62 -9.64 15.81
C PHE A 33 3.12 -8.20 15.66
N GLU A 34 4.15 -7.81 16.42
CA GLU A 34 4.75 -6.46 16.31
C GLU A 34 5.29 -6.18 14.90
N GLU A 35 5.92 -7.17 14.28
CA GLU A 35 6.41 -7.05 12.91
C GLU A 35 5.26 -6.96 11.90
N GLY A 36 4.22 -7.77 12.08
CA GLY A 36 3.01 -7.74 11.26
C GLY A 36 2.32 -6.37 11.29
N ILE A 37 2.22 -5.74 12.46
CA ILE A 37 1.67 -4.39 12.59
C ILE A 37 2.51 -3.37 11.81
N LYS A 38 3.84 -3.43 11.93
CA LYS A 38 4.74 -2.51 11.21
C LYS A 38 4.59 -2.66 9.70
N LEU A 39 4.54 -3.89 9.20
CA LEU A 39 4.36 -4.17 7.77
C LEU A 39 2.97 -3.76 7.27
N SER A 40 1.92 -3.97 8.07
CA SER A 40 0.56 -3.56 7.74
C SER A 40 0.45 -2.04 7.57
N VAL A 41 1.00 -1.28 8.53
CA VAL A 41 1.05 0.19 8.45
C VAL A 41 1.85 0.65 7.23
N TYR A 42 2.99 0.01 6.95
CA TYR A 42 3.78 0.33 5.75
C TYR A 42 2.99 0.07 4.45
N CYS A 43 2.33 -1.09 4.34
CA CYS A 43 1.52 -1.43 3.15
C CYS A 43 0.39 -0.43 2.94
N GLN A 44 -0.29 -0.02 4.02
CA GLN A 44 -1.35 1.00 3.97
C GLN A 44 -0.82 2.33 3.43
N GLN A 45 0.33 2.80 3.93
CA GLN A 45 0.94 4.05 3.48
C GLN A 45 1.33 4.03 2.00
N GLU A 46 1.85 2.91 1.51
CA GLU A 46 2.19 2.77 0.09
C GLU A 46 0.95 2.77 -0.80
N LEU A 47 -0.15 2.14 -0.36
CA LEU A 47 -1.43 2.19 -1.06
C LEU A 47 -2.02 3.61 -1.07
N GLU A 48 -1.96 4.33 0.04
CA GLU A 48 -2.41 5.73 0.12
C GLU A 48 -1.61 6.65 -0.83
N ARG A 49 -0.28 6.45 -0.92
CA ARG A 49 0.58 7.17 -1.87
C ARG A 49 0.20 6.85 -3.32
N ALA A 50 -0.06 5.58 -3.62
CA ALA A 50 -0.47 5.15 -4.95
C ALA A 50 -1.82 5.75 -5.35
N ASP A 51 -2.81 5.71 -4.45
CA ASP A 51 -4.12 6.31 -4.67
C ASP A 51 -4.02 7.84 -4.88
N GLY A 52 -3.27 8.54 -4.02
CA GLY A 52 -3.04 9.98 -4.19
C GLY A 52 -2.42 10.34 -5.54
N ARG A 53 -1.49 9.51 -6.04
CA ARG A 53 -0.92 9.69 -7.38
C ARG A 53 -1.95 9.43 -8.50
N ILE A 54 -2.84 8.46 -8.34
CA ILE A 54 -3.94 8.20 -9.28
C ILE A 54 -4.89 9.40 -9.31
N GLN A 55 -5.30 9.91 -8.16
CA GLN A 55 -6.19 11.08 -8.08
C GLN A 55 -5.58 12.30 -8.78
N GLN A 56 -4.31 12.61 -8.53
CA GLN A 56 -3.61 13.70 -9.22
C GLN A 56 -3.57 13.52 -10.73
N LEU A 57 -3.38 12.29 -11.22
CA LEU A 57 -3.39 12.02 -12.66
C LEU A 57 -4.79 12.21 -13.26
N LEU A 58 -5.85 11.80 -12.55
CA LEU A 58 -7.23 12.00 -12.99
C LEU A 58 -7.61 13.49 -13.04
N GLU A 59 -7.26 14.25 -12.01
CA GLU A 59 -7.47 15.72 -11.97
C GLU A 59 -6.75 16.42 -13.12
N ASN A 60 -5.50 16.03 -13.41
CA ASN A 60 -4.75 16.59 -14.53
C ASN A 60 -5.38 16.25 -15.89
N ILE A 61 -5.85 15.01 -16.07
CA ILE A 61 -6.54 14.61 -17.31
C ILE A 61 -7.83 15.42 -17.49
N GLN A 62 -8.61 15.59 -16.42
CA GLN A 62 -9.83 16.38 -16.46
C GLN A 62 -9.54 17.85 -16.83
N GLY A 63 -8.55 18.47 -16.20
CA GLY A 63 -8.15 19.85 -16.54
C GLY A 63 -7.65 19.98 -17.98
N VAL A 64 -6.96 18.98 -18.52
CA VAL A 64 -6.55 18.96 -19.94
C VAL A 64 -7.76 18.85 -20.87
N LEU A 65 -8.73 17.99 -20.56
CA LEU A 65 -9.97 17.87 -21.34
C LEU A 65 -10.74 19.20 -21.39
N GLU A 66 -10.88 19.88 -20.25
CA GLU A 66 -11.52 21.19 -20.17
C GLU A 66 -10.80 22.26 -21.03
N LEU A 67 -9.46 22.28 -21.06
CA LEU A 67 -8.71 23.18 -21.93
C LEU A 67 -8.93 22.87 -23.42
N THR A 68 -8.97 21.58 -23.80
CA THR A 68 -9.21 21.19 -25.20
C THR A 68 -10.62 21.49 -25.69
N GLU A 69 -11.64 21.44 -24.83
CA GLU A 69 -13.01 21.81 -25.19
C GLU A 69 -13.18 23.33 -25.37
N VAL A 70 -12.41 24.14 -24.64
CA VAL A 70 -12.43 25.60 -24.77
C VAL A 70 -11.76 26.06 -26.07
N GLU A 71 -10.75 25.34 -26.56
CA GLU A 71 -10.00 25.70 -27.78
C GLU A 71 -10.66 25.26 -29.10
N ILE A 72 -11.70 24.41 -29.08
CA ILE A 72 -12.38 23.90 -30.29
C ILE A 72 -13.59 24.78 -30.70
N ASN A 73 -13.93 25.81 -29.91
CA ASN A 73 -15.03 26.73 -30.21
C ASN A 73 -14.51 28.06 -30.81
N GLU A 74 -13.90 28.01 -32.00
CA GLU A 74 -13.78 29.16 -32.93
C GLU A 74 -14.39 28.82 -34.30
#